data_AF-A0A2H2ZQW6-F1
#
_entry.id   AF-A0A2H2ZQW6-F1
#
_cell.length_a   1.000
_cell.length_b   1.000
_cell.length_c   1.000
_cell.angle_alpha   90.00
_cell.angle_beta   90.00
_cell.angle_gamma   90.00
#
_symmetry.space_group_name_H-M   'P 1'
#
loop_
_entity.id
_entity.type
_entity.pdbx_description
1 polymer ?
#
loop_
_entity_poly.entity_id
_entity_poly.type
_entity_poly.pdbx_seq_one_letter_code
_entity_poly.pdbx_strand_id
1 'polypeptide(L)' 'MKIIKEHEKTIRSGAASLGDLAPTESDCSSARKRGDLGYFGRGEMQKEFEDVAFTLKVGELSDVVSTASGLHLIERLE' A
#
# COMPACT_ATOMS: atom_id res chain seq x y z
N MET A 1 -1.28 8.89 -13.09
CA MET A 1 -2.49 8.53 -12.32
C MET A 1 -3.27 7.31 -12.84
N LYS A 2 -3.14 6.87 -14.11
CA LYS A 2 -3.91 5.71 -14.60
C LYS A 2 -3.45 4.37 -14.02
N ILE A 3 -2.12 4.16 -13.93
CA ILE A 3 -1.52 2.88 -13.54
C ILE A 3 -1.92 2.46 -12.11
N ILE A 4 -1.70 3.32 -11.11
CA ILE A 4 -2.02 2.96 -9.72
C ILE A 4 -3.51 2.69 -9.48
N LYS A 5 -4.41 3.37 -10.20
CA LYS A 5 -5.86 3.11 -10.14
C LYS A 5 -6.23 1.77 -10.79
N GLU A 6 -5.50 1.35 -11.81
CA GLU A 6 -5.70 0.05 -12.45
C GLU A 6 -5.25 -1.09 -11.53
N HIS A 7 -4.12 -0.90 -10.85
CA HIS A 7 -3.64 -1.80 -9.80
C HIS A 7 -4.62 -1.90 -8.64
N GLU A 8 -5.12 -0.76 -8.14
CA GLU A 8 -6.16 -0.71 -7.11
C GLU A 8 -7.39 -1.55 -7.52
N LYS A 9 -7.89 -1.34 -8.75
CA LYS A 9 -9.05 -2.09 -9.25
C LYS A 9 -8.80 -3.59 -9.33
N THR A 10 -7.60 -3.98 -9.77
CA THR A 10 -7.18 -5.38 -9.89
C THR A 10 -7.10 -6.08 -8.54
N ILE A 11 -6.57 -5.37 -7.52
CA ILE A 11 -6.51 -5.87 -6.15
C ILE A 11 -7.92 -5.97 -5.55
N ARG A 12 -8.74 -4.92 -5.71
CA ARG A 12 -10.14 -4.92 -5.24
C ARG A 12 -10.99 -6.00 -5.89
N SER A 13 -10.72 -6.37 -7.14
CA SER A 13 -11.41 -7.48 -7.81
C SER A 13 -10.90 -8.87 -7.41
N GLY A 14 -9.84 -8.94 -6.59
CA GLY A 14 -9.21 -10.20 -6.17
C GLY A 14 -8.41 -10.90 -7.27
N ALA A 15 -8.07 -10.19 -8.35
CA ALA A 15 -7.33 -10.78 -9.48
C ALA A 15 -5.81 -10.89 -9.20
N ALA A 16 -5.29 -10.04 -8.32
CA ALA A 16 -3.92 -10.08 -7.80
C ALA A 16 -3.87 -9.49 -6.39
N SER A 17 -2.89 -9.88 -5.57
CA SER A 17 -2.67 -9.24 -4.27
C SER A 17 -1.71 -8.05 -4.39
N LEU A 18 -1.75 -7.11 -3.43
CA LEU A 18 -0.77 -6.01 -3.40
C LEU A 18 0.66 -6.54 -3.37
N GLY A 19 0.89 -7.62 -2.62
CA GLY A 19 2.19 -8.28 -2.57
C GLY A 19 2.63 -9.03 -3.83
N ASP A 20 1.73 -9.27 -4.80
CA ASP A 20 2.09 -9.83 -6.11
C ASP A 20 2.51 -8.74 -7.09
N LEU A 21 1.89 -7.57 -6.99
CA LEU A 21 2.20 -6.41 -7.82
C LEU A 21 3.39 -5.60 -7.30
N ALA A 22 3.59 -5.56 -5.98
CA ALA A 22 4.70 -4.84 -5.35
C ALA A 22 6.10 -5.16 -5.94
N PRO A 23 6.51 -6.42 -6.19
CA PRO A 23 7.85 -6.71 -6.70
C PRO A 23 8.11 -6.20 -8.12
N THR A 24 7.08 -6.03 -8.95
CA THR A 24 7.22 -5.61 -10.36
C THR A 24 6.86 -4.14 -10.58
N GLU A 25 5.91 -3.61 -9.79
CA GLU A 25 5.31 -2.29 -9.98
C GLU A 25 5.72 -1.26 -8.92
N SER A 26 6.27 -1.68 -7.77
CA SER A 26 6.67 -0.75 -6.71
C SER A 26 8.10 -0.25 -6.91
N ASP A 27 8.25 1.08 -6.95
CA ASP A 27 9.54 1.76 -6.95
C ASP A 27 10.23 1.77 -5.57
N CYS A 28 9.59 1.21 -4.53
CA CYS A 28 10.15 1.17 -3.19
C CYS A 28 11.07 -0.03 -2.99
N SER A 29 12.10 0.11 -2.15
CA SER A 29 12.97 -1.02 -1.75
C SER A 29 12.21 -2.19 -1.10
N SER A 30 11.00 -1.94 -0.55
CA SER A 30 10.09 -2.96 -0.02
C SER A 30 9.48 -3.87 -1.09
N ALA A 31 9.58 -3.53 -2.39
CA ALA A 31 9.17 -4.37 -3.51
C ALA A 31 9.70 -5.81 -3.39
N ARG A 32 10.97 -5.95 -2.96
CA ARG A 32 11.63 -7.26 -2.76
C ARG A 32 11.00 -8.10 -1.65
N LYS A 33 10.31 -7.47 -0.72
CA LYS A 33 9.55 -8.11 0.36
C LYS A 33 8.04 -8.09 0.09
N ARG A 34 7.64 -8.06 -1.19
CA ARG A 34 6.23 -8.01 -1.58
C ARG A 34 5.49 -6.78 -0.98
N GLY A 35 6.21 -5.67 -0.82
CA GLY A 35 5.65 -4.43 -0.25
C GLY A 35 5.54 -4.44 1.27
N ASP A 36 5.96 -5.50 1.95
CA ASP A 36 5.90 -5.58 3.41
C ASP A 36 6.83 -4.56 4.07
N LEU A 37 6.25 -3.72 4.92
CA LEU A 37 6.94 -2.71 5.73
C LEU A 37 7.18 -3.21 7.16
N GLY A 38 6.65 -4.38 7.53
CA GLY A 38 6.66 -4.89 8.89
C GLY A 38 5.75 -4.09 9.82
N TYR A 39 5.90 -4.33 11.12
CA TYR A 39 5.19 -3.58 12.15
C TYR A 39 5.82 -2.21 12.36
N PHE A 40 4.98 -1.19 12.41
CA PHE A 40 5.36 0.16 12.78
C PHE A 40 4.32 0.77 13.73
N GLY A 41 4.80 1.62 14.63
CA GLY A 41 4.02 2.44 15.54
C GLY A 41 3.76 3.83 14.98
N ARG A 42 3.03 4.62 15.76
CA ARG A 42 2.76 6.02 15.44
C ARG A 42 4.03 6.87 15.55
N GLY A 43 4.26 7.73 14.56
CA GLY A 43 5.43 8.61 14.44
C GLY A 43 6.60 8.00 13.66
N GLU A 44 6.48 6.77 13.15
CA GLU A 44 7.54 6.11 12.38
C GLU A 44 7.41 6.33 10.86
N MET A 45 6.18 6.57 10.37
CA MET A 45 5.88 6.79 8.96
C MET A 45 5.41 8.22 8.69
N GLN A 46 5.32 8.60 7.41
CA GLN A 46 4.72 9.88 7.02
C GLN A 46 3.28 9.94 7.52
N LYS A 47 2.86 11.12 8.01
CA LYS A 47 1.57 11.29 8.66
C LYS A 47 0.39 10.87 7.78
N GLU A 48 0.40 11.25 6.50
CA GLU A 48 -0.65 10.85 5.54
C GLU A 48 -0.72 9.33 5.33
N PHE A 49 0.42 8.63 5.34
CA PHE A 49 0.47 7.17 5.23
C PHE A 49 -0.03 6.50 6.51
N GLU A 50 0.47 6.98 7.65
CA GLU A 50 0.12 6.47 8.96
C GLU A 50 -1.38 6.61 9.24
N ASP A 51 -1.94 7.80 9.05
CA ASP A 51 -3.35 8.06 9.36
C ASP A 51 -4.27 7.10 8.58
N VAL A 52 -3.94 6.79 7.33
CA VAL A 52 -4.67 5.81 6.53
C VAL A 52 -4.44 4.40 7.05
N ALA A 53 -3.19 3.98 7.24
CA ALA A 53 -2.86 2.62 7.69
C ALA A 53 -3.52 2.26 9.03
N PHE A 54 -3.57 3.20 9.97
CA PHE A 54 -4.22 3.01 11.28
C PHE A 54 -5.76 3.08 11.22
N THR A 55 -6.33 3.65 10.15
CA THR A 55 -7.79 3.69 9.94
C THR A 55 -8.30 2.41 9.29
N LEU A 56 -7.47 1.72 8.51
CA LEU A 56 -7.81 0.45 7.86
C LEU A 56 -8.04 -0.66 8.89
N LYS A 57 -8.98 -1.54 8.57
CA LYS A 57 -9.14 -2.82 9.26
C LYS A 57 -8.14 -3.84 8.72
N VAL A 58 -7.90 -4.88 9.51
CA VAL A 58 -7.08 -6.02 9.09
C VAL A 58 -7.72 -6.68 7.85
N GLY A 59 -6.93 -6.85 6.79
CA GLY A 59 -7.34 -7.32 5.47
C GLY A 59 -7.95 -6.25 4.56
N GLU A 60 -7.96 -4.98 4.97
CA GLU A 60 -8.54 -3.89 4.18
C GLU A 60 -7.48 -3.17 3.33
N LEU A 61 -7.85 -2.88 2.08
CA LEU A 61 -7.07 -2.09 1.14
C LEU A 61 -7.56 -0.63 1.14
N SER A 62 -6.63 0.31 1.27
CA SER A 62 -6.90 1.73 1.15
C SER A 62 -7.20 2.18 -0.27
N ASP A 63 -7.76 3.38 -0.37
CA ASP A 63 -7.68 4.14 -1.61
C ASP A 63 -6.24 4.64 -1.86
N VAL A 64 -6.01 5.23 -3.04
CA VAL A 64 -4.72 5.82 -3.40
C VAL A 64 -4.37 6.97 -2.45
N VAL A 65 -3.33 6.77 -1.65
CA VAL A 65 -2.79 7.75 -0.71
C VAL A 65 -1.69 8.55 -1.41
N SER A 66 -1.80 9.88 -1.37
CA SER A 66 -0.73 10.77 -1.83
C SER A 66 0.09 11.22 -0.64
N THR A 67 1.40 11.05 -0.73
CA THR A 67 2.38 11.51 0.27
C THR A 67 3.46 12.33 -0.43
N ALA A 68 4.42 12.88 0.33
CA ALA A 68 5.57 13.57 -0.25
C ALA A 68 6.47 12.64 -1.09
N SER A 69 6.41 11.32 -0.85
CA SER A 69 7.16 10.32 -1.61
C SER A 69 6.48 9.90 -2.92
N GLY A 70 5.19 10.17 -3.08
CA GLY A 70 4.43 9.80 -4.27
C GLY A 70 3.05 9.26 -3.95
N LEU A 71 2.59 8.30 -4.75
CA LEU A 71 1.28 7.67 -4.61
C LEU A 71 1.44 6.24 -4.09
N HIS A 72 0.63 5.86 -3.11
CA HIS A 72 0.74 4.60 -2.41
C HIS A 72 -0.63 3.91 -2.31
N LEU A 73 -0.62 2.59 -2.42
CA LEU A 73 -1.71 1.74 -1.97
C LEU A 73 -1.26 1.06 -0.69
N ILE A 74 -2.14 1.00 0.30
CA ILE A 74 -1.85 0.48 1.63
C ILE A 74 -2.81 -0.66 1.90
N GLU A 75 -2.28 -1.83 2.24
CA GLU A 75 -3.06 -2.97 2.71
C GLU A 75 -2.61 -3.29 4.13
N ARG A 76 -3.57 -3.35 5.06
CA ARG A 76 -3.27 -3.70 6.44
C ARG A 76 -3.36 -5.21 6.60
N LEU A 77 -2.24 -5.88 6.84
CA LEU A 77 -2.20 -7.32 7.03
C LEU A 77 -2.55 -7.75 8.46
N GLU A 78 -2.23 -6.93 9.47
CA GLU A 78 -2.41 -7.18 10.92
C GLU A 78 -2.70 -5.89 11.70
#